data_AF-A0A3S5B4F1-F1
#
_entry.id   AF-A0A3S5B4F1-F1
#
_cell.length_a   1.000
_cell.length_b   1.000
_cell.length_c   1.000
_cell.angle_alpha   90.00
_cell.angle_beta   90.00
_cell.angle_gamma   90.00
#
_symmetry.space_group_name_H-M   'P 1'
#
loop_
_entity.id
_entity.type
_entity.pdbx_description
1 polymer ?
#
loop_
_entity_poly.entity_id
_entity_poly.type
_entity_poly.pdbx_seq_one_letter_code
_entity_poly.pdbx_strand_id
1 'polypeptide(L)'
;MAAIPLNEIYQHKLNFLIGAGASSDLFPTLWLPLKDSDDEKKNETIETLATKLDQLGEPYKSHHALLFMYYYENIIEPVCKFQLGDIYIPHDEECTNDDQCKVCEKIELRKEAIENYEIFIDSIVRLLQQKSDFQRRCNLFTTNYDGCVPLVADKMIKKGNLEFNINDGTSGFLERTLSARNFNNYVCQSGVFGRNSSDIPQINFINLHGSAYWRKLKDTIKVEYNFLDTAVAIPEEARESLKQLTEILNDETKTTQDLLDLKVEINEGIRSAFWNSYNELPIVNPTKWKFHETVFEEHYYQMLRLLSYHLEEKNSILISFAFSFADEHIRNLVKRSLSNHKLQVFVCCFNDKEHETMHGYFSGYKNVTLINFDGEKLDFTKFNKAVFNADLLRDDY
;
A
#
# COMPACT_ATOMS: atom_id res chain seq x y z
N MET A 1 14.05 20.65 13.53
CA MET A 1 13.94 19.70 12.40
C MET A 1 12.90 18.68 12.77
N ALA A 2 11.88 18.49 11.94
CA ALA A 2 10.81 17.52 12.18
C ALA A 2 11.31 16.10 11.84
N ALA A 3 12.21 15.55 12.66
CA ALA A 3 12.67 14.18 12.56
C ALA A 3 12.03 13.35 13.68
N ILE A 4 11.86 12.04 13.45
CA ILE A 4 11.39 11.13 14.47
C ILE A 4 12.57 10.87 15.42
N PRO A 5 12.42 11.05 16.75
CA PRO A 5 13.53 10.86 17.70
C PRO A 5 13.79 9.36 17.92
N LEU A 6 14.39 8.70 16.93
CA LEU A 6 14.57 7.23 16.91
C LEU A 6 15.29 6.72 18.17
N ASN A 7 16.27 7.48 18.68
CA ASN A 7 17.00 7.18 19.93
C ASN A 7 16.12 7.19 21.19
N GLU A 8 15.01 7.94 21.18
CA GLU A 8 14.07 7.96 22.29
C GLU A 8 13.01 6.87 22.17
N ILE A 9 12.67 6.49 20.93
CA ILE A 9 11.52 5.64 20.66
C ILE A 9 11.84 4.18 20.36
N TYR A 10 13.10 3.82 20.13
CA TYR A 10 13.46 2.48 19.65
C TYR A 10 12.98 1.33 20.54
N GLN A 11 12.83 1.53 21.85
CA GLN A 11 12.29 0.51 22.77
C GLN A 11 10.75 0.39 22.76
N HIS A 12 10.03 1.34 22.17
CA HIS A 12 8.57 1.37 22.11
C HIS A 12 7.97 0.40 21.08
N LYS A 13 6.66 0.13 21.17
CA LYS A 13 5.98 -0.77 20.22
C LYS A 13 5.80 -0.05 18.89
N LEU A 14 6.56 -0.45 17.88
CA LEU A 14 6.59 0.23 16.59
C LEU A 14 5.52 -0.34 15.65
N ASN A 15 4.72 0.56 15.11
CA ASN A 15 3.76 0.30 14.05
C ASN A 15 4.00 1.28 12.91
N PHE A 16 3.97 0.78 11.69
CA PHE A 16 4.07 1.57 10.48
C PHE A 16 2.74 1.45 9.72
N LEU A 17 2.29 2.56 9.12
CA LEU A 17 1.17 2.57 8.18
C LEU A 17 1.64 3.16 6.86
N ILE A 18 1.89 2.30 5.88
CA ILE A 18 2.40 2.66 4.56
C ILE A 18 1.27 2.62 3.53
N GLY A 19 1.10 3.71 2.78
CA GLY A 19 0.13 3.80 1.71
C GLY A 19 0.72 3.56 0.32
N ALA A 20 -0.15 3.61 -0.69
CA ALA A 20 0.23 3.39 -2.09
C ALA A 20 1.19 4.45 -2.66
N GLY A 21 1.35 5.60 -2.01
CA GLY A 21 2.33 6.61 -2.45
C GLY A 21 3.79 6.14 -2.30
N ALA A 22 4.07 5.09 -1.50
CA ALA A 22 5.42 4.57 -1.36
C ALA A 22 5.89 3.79 -2.60
N SER A 23 4.95 3.33 -3.44
CA SER A 23 5.19 2.58 -4.66
C SER A 23 4.72 3.33 -5.91
N SER A 24 4.45 4.64 -5.84
CA SER A 24 3.86 5.40 -6.94
C SER A 24 4.72 5.46 -8.20
N ASP A 25 6.04 5.30 -8.05
CA ASP A 25 7.00 5.24 -9.15
C ASP A 25 7.01 3.87 -9.86
N LEU A 26 6.48 2.83 -9.19
CA LEU A 26 6.32 1.48 -9.75
C LEU A 26 4.93 1.29 -10.36
N PHE A 27 3.89 1.71 -9.63
CA PHE A 27 2.50 1.48 -9.97
C PHE A 27 1.69 2.77 -9.89
N PRO A 28 0.72 2.99 -10.80
CA PRO A 28 -0.18 4.13 -10.69
C PRO A 28 -0.97 4.12 -9.38
N THR A 29 -1.26 5.31 -8.85
CA THR A 29 -2.16 5.46 -7.70
C THR A 29 -3.62 5.58 -8.16
N LEU A 30 -4.56 5.68 -7.22
CA LEU A 30 -5.98 5.93 -7.53
C LEU A 30 -6.26 7.37 -8.02
N TRP A 31 -5.26 8.26 -7.96
CA TRP A 31 -5.40 9.64 -8.43
C TRP A 31 -5.48 9.70 -9.96
N LEU A 32 -6.33 10.58 -10.48
CA LEU A 32 -6.51 10.80 -11.91
C LEU A 32 -6.23 12.26 -12.27
N PRO A 33 -5.62 12.54 -13.44
CA PRO A 33 -5.50 13.90 -13.96
C PRO A 33 -6.83 14.63 -14.18
N LEU A 34 -7.91 13.88 -14.43
CA LEU A 34 -9.26 14.40 -14.68
C LEU A 34 -9.74 15.38 -13.59
N LYS A 35 -10.31 16.52 -13.97
CA LYS A 35 -10.84 17.51 -13.01
C LYS A 35 -12.23 17.11 -12.50
N ASP A 36 -12.45 17.38 -11.22
CA ASP A 36 -13.76 17.19 -10.58
C ASP A 36 -14.73 18.29 -11.03
N SER A 37 -15.84 17.90 -11.68
CA SER A 37 -16.91 18.83 -12.09
C SER A 37 -17.61 19.54 -10.93
N ASP A 38 -17.57 18.97 -9.71
CA ASP A 38 -18.17 19.57 -8.51
C ASP A 38 -17.22 20.54 -7.79
N ASP A 39 -15.90 20.45 -8.04
CA ASP A 39 -14.87 21.31 -7.44
C ASP A 39 -13.64 21.44 -8.36
N GLU A 40 -13.57 22.52 -9.12
CA GLU A 40 -12.49 22.78 -10.09
C GLU A 40 -11.07 22.81 -9.47
N LYS A 41 -10.95 22.90 -8.14
CA LYS A 41 -9.67 22.87 -7.43
C LYS A 41 -9.20 21.45 -7.11
N LYS A 42 -10.01 20.45 -7.41
CA LYS A 42 -9.74 19.04 -7.17
C LYS A 42 -9.68 18.27 -8.49
N ASN A 43 -8.92 17.20 -8.42
CA ASN A 43 -8.92 16.18 -9.43
C ASN A 43 -9.71 14.98 -8.89
N GLU A 44 -10.27 14.21 -9.80
CA GLU A 44 -10.95 12.98 -9.50
C GLU A 44 -9.97 11.88 -9.07
N THR A 45 -10.49 10.90 -8.35
CA THR A 45 -9.85 9.61 -8.13
C THR A 45 -10.75 8.51 -8.69
N ILE A 46 -10.22 7.30 -8.84
CA ILE A 46 -11.03 6.13 -9.20
C ILE A 46 -12.16 5.95 -8.17
N GLU A 47 -11.91 6.26 -6.89
CA GLU A 47 -12.90 6.13 -5.81
C GLU A 47 -14.03 7.16 -5.90
N THR A 48 -13.70 8.44 -6.16
CA THR A 48 -14.70 9.49 -6.29
C THR A 48 -15.56 9.26 -7.53
N LEU A 49 -14.97 8.90 -8.67
CA LEU A 49 -15.70 8.56 -9.89
C LEU A 49 -16.60 7.34 -9.71
N ALA A 50 -16.06 6.24 -9.15
CA ALA A 50 -16.85 5.04 -8.92
C ALA A 50 -18.07 5.34 -8.03
N THR A 51 -17.87 6.14 -6.98
CA THR A 51 -18.96 6.58 -6.08
C THR A 51 -20.01 7.45 -6.80
N LYS A 52 -19.59 8.36 -7.68
CA LYS A 52 -20.51 9.19 -8.49
C LYS A 52 -21.30 8.36 -9.48
N LEU A 53 -20.64 7.47 -10.21
CA LEU A 53 -21.29 6.59 -11.20
C LEU A 53 -22.30 5.65 -10.54
N ASP A 54 -21.99 5.10 -9.36
CA ASP A 54 -22.93 4.27 -8.59
C ASP A 54 -24.17 5.06 -8.14
N GLN A 55 -23.99 6.32 -7.71
CA GLN A 55 -25.10 7.20 -7.33
C GLN A 55 -26.00 7.62 -8.50
N LEU A 56 -25.43 7.77 -9.71
CA LEU A 56 -26.18 8.11 -10.93
C LEU A 56 -27.01 6.94 -11.46
N GLY A 57 -26.70 5.70 -11.07
CA GLY A 57 -27.55 4.53 -11.26
C GLY A 57 -27.52 3.93 -12.67
N GLU A 58 -28.64 3.31 -13.06
CA GLU A 58 -28.78 2.47 -14.27
C GLU A 58 -28.17 3.05 -15.57
N PRO A 59 -28.34 4.35 -15.90
CA PRO A 59 -27.82 4.90 -17.16
C PRO A 59 -26.29 4.82 -17.29
N TYR A 60 -25.56 4.72 -16.18
CA TYR A 60 -24.09 4.79 -16.13
C TYR A 60 -23.43 3.47 -15.72
N LYS A 61 -24.17 2.35 -15.75
CA LYS A 61 -23.59 1.01 -15.46
C LYS A 61 -22.45 0.63 -16.41
N SER A 62 -22.51 1.06 -17.67
CA SER A 62 -21.45 0.79 -18.64
C SER A 62 -20.19 1.59 -18.34
N HIS A 63 -20.32 2.87 -17.96
CA HIS A 63 -19.21 3.70 -17.47
C HIS A 63 -18.59 3.10 -16.21
N HIS A 64 -19.43 2.66 -15.26
CA HIS A 64 -18.95 2.01 -14.04
C HIS A 64 -18.14 0.73 -14.35
N ALA A 65 -18.65 -0.13 -15.25
CA ALA A 65 -17.91 -1.31 -15.67
C ALA A 65 -16.59 -0.96 -16.37
N LEU A 66 -16.58 0.04 -17.25
CA LEU A 66 -15.36 0.50 -17.92
C LEU A 66 -14.32 1.07 -16.94
N LEU A 67 -14.75 1.85 -15.95
CA LEU A 67 -13.86 2.38 -14.93
C LEU A 67 -13.15 1.26 -14.16
N PHE A 68 -13.87 0.17 -13.87
CA PHE A 68 -13.29 -1.00 -13.21
C PHE A 68 -12.42 -1.85 -14.14
N MET A 69 -12.74 -1.92 -15.44
CA MET A 69 -11.83 -2.51 -16.44
C MET A 69 -10.53 -1.71 -16.52
N TYR A 70 -10.62 -0.37 -16.52
CA TYR A 70 -9.46 0.52 -16.48
C TYR A 70 -8.63 0.31 -15.21
N TYR A 71 -9.30 0.30 -14.05
CA TYR A 71 -8.67 0.06 -12.76
C TYR A 71 -7.92 -1.28 -12.74
N TYR A 72 -8.55 -2.33 -13.24
CA TYR A 72 -7.95 -3.64 -13.33
C TYR A 72 -6.73 -3.64 -14.27
N GLU A 73 -6.86 -3.17 -15.51
CA GLU A 73 -5.81 -3.20 -16.53
C GLU A 73 -4.59 -2.34 -16.16
N ASN A 74 -4.80 -1.18 -15.55
CA ASN A 74 -3.74 -0.20 -15.35
C ASN A 74 -3.14 -0.25 -13.94
N ILE A 75 -3.84 -0.82 -12.95
CA ILE A 75 -3.38 -0.86 -11.56
C ILE A 75 -3.23 -2.29 -11.06
N ILE A 76 -4.29 -3.09 -11.10
CA ILE A 76 -4.29 -4.43 -10.46
C ILE A 76 -3.47 -5.44 -11.24
N GLU A 77 -3.68 -5.55 -12.54
CA GLU A 77 -2.98 -6.54 -13.37
C GLU A 77 -1.45 -6.32 -13.38
N PRO A 78 -0.92 -5.08 -13.52
CA PRO A 78 0.51 -4.83 -13.40
C PRO A 78 1.07 -5.24 -12.03
N VAL A 79 0.33 -4.98 -10.96
CA VAL A 79 0.74 -5.36 -9.59
C VAL A 79 0.78 -6.88 -9.42
N CYS A 80 -0.23 -7.60 -9.91
CA CYS A 80 -0.29 -9.07 -9.84
C CYS A 80 0.86 -9.74 -10.62
N LYS A 81 1.24 -9.17 -11.76
CA LYS A 81 2.27 -9.73 -12.65
C LYS A 81 3.68 -9.29 -12.30
N PHE A 82 3.84 -8.28 -11.44
CA PHE A 82 5.14 -7.70 -11.14
C PHE A 82 6.08 -8.72 -10.48
N GLN A 83 7.30 -8.79 -11.02
CA GLN A 83 8.43 -9.50 -10.43
C GLN A 83 9.64 -8.56 -10.36
N LEU A 84 10.52 -8.77 -9.37
CA LEU A 84 11.73 -7.95 -9.23
C LEU A 84 12.69 -8.04 -10.43
N GLY A 85 12.59 -9.10 -11.25
CA GLY A 85 13.34 -9.21 -12.49
C GLY A 85 12.95 -8.17 -13.54
N ASP A 86 11.70 -7.70 -13.51
CA ASP A 86 11.13 -6.84 -14.54
C ASP A 86 11.74 -5.43 -14.56
N ILE A 87 12.34 -5.02 -13.45
CA ILE A 87 12.99 -3.70 -13.29
C ILE A 87 14.28 -3.62 -14.11
N TYR A 88 14.93 -4.76 -14.36
CA TYR A 88 16.24 -4.81 -15.01
C TYR A 88 16.16 -5.18 -16.50
N ILE A 89 14.96 -5.22 -17.08
CA ILE A 89 14.78 -5.53 -18.50
C ILE A 89 15.43 -4.41 -19.33
N PRO A 90 16.49 -4.69 -20.12
CA PRO A 90 17.11 -3.72 -21.01
C PRO A 90 16.12 -3.33 -22.10
N HIS A 91 16.00 -2.04 -22.42
CA HIS A 91 15.09 -1.53 -23.45
C HIS A 91 15.84 -1.09 -24.72
N ASP A 92 16.80 -1.89 -25.17
CA ASP A 92 17.69 -1.56 -26.30
C ASP A 92 16.94 -1.19 -27.60
N GLU A 93 15.70 -1.64 -27.78
CA GLU A 93 14.91 -1.40 -29.00
C GLU A 93 14.12 -0.06 -29.01
N GLU A 94 13.78 0.51 -27.85
CA GLU A 94 12.99 1.76 -27.73
C GLU A 94 13.78 2.93 -27.15
N CYS A 95 15.04 2.71 -26.78
CA CYS A 95 15.91 3.73 -26.22
C CYS A 95 16.35 4.73 -27.29
N THR A 96 16.15 6.02 -27.05
CA THR A 96 16.67 7.08 -27.92
C THR A 96 18.18 7.33 -27.73
N ASN A 97 18.82 6.63 -26.79
CA ASN A 97 20.22 6.79 -26.36
C ASN A 97 20.60 8.25 -26.06
N ASP A 98 19.62 9.05 -25.64
CA ASP A 98 19.75 10.43 -25.23
C ASP A 98 19.42 10.53 -23.73
N ASP A 99 20.01 11.51 -23.04
CA ASP A 99 19.84 11.78 -21.61
C ASP A 99 18.38 12.11 -21.24
N GLN A 100 17.51 12.33 -22.24
CA GLN A 100 16.08 12.66 -22.09
C GLN A 100 15.13 11.50 -22.44
N CYS A 101 15.64 10.26 -22.52
CA CYS A 101 14.78 9.12 -22.79
C CYS A 101 13.80 8.87 -21.61
N LYS A 102 12.51 9.14 -21.84
CA LYS A 102 11.44 8.92 -20.83
C LYS A 102 11.35 7.47 -20.34
N VAL A 103 11.77 6.50 -21.16
CA VAL A 103 11.79 5.08 -20.78
C VAL A 103 12.94 4.79 -19.82
N CYS A 104 14.15 5.30 -20.10
CA CYS A 104 15.28 5.27 -19.16
C CYS A 104 14.91 5.89 -17.82
N GLU A 105 14.34 7.10 -17.84
CA GLU A 105 13.93 7.83 -16.65
C GLU A 105 12.96 7.00 -15.78
N LYS A 106 11.95 6.39 -16.41
CA LYS A 106 10.99 5.51 -15.73
C LYS A 106 11.66 4.26 -15.13
N ILE A 107 12.64 3.67 -15.81
CA ILE A 107 13.39 2.51 -15.28
C ILE A 107 14.22 2.91 -14.06
N GLU A 108 14.89 4.06 -14.09
CA GLU A 108 15.66 4.55 -12.95
C GLU A 108 14.76 4.86 -11.74
N LEU A 109 13.60 5.50 -11.95
CA LEU A 109 12.60 5.71 -10.89
C LEU A 109 12.13 4.39 -10.26
N ARG A 110 11.90 3.35 -11.08
CA ARG A 110 11.53 2.01 -10.58
C ARG A 110 12.65 1.35 -9.77
N LYS A 111 13.91 1.51 -10.19
CA LYS A 111 15.08 1.03 -9.42
C LYS A 111 15.18 1.74 -8.09
N GLU A 112 15.09 3.08 -8.10
CA GLU A 112 15.14 3.92 -6.90
C GLU A 112 14.02 3.55 -5.91
N ALA A 113 12.80 3.31 -6.38
CA ALA A 113 11.69 2.87 -5.53
C ALA A 113 12.01 1.57 -4.78
N ILE A 114 12.61 0.59 -5.45
CA ILE A 114 12.98 -0.69 -4.85
C ILE A 114 14.17 -0.56 -3.90
N GLU A 115 15.16 0.26 -4.25
CA GLU A 115 16.27 0.60 -3.36
C GLU A 115 15.76 1.29 -2.09
N ASN A 116 14.74 2.13 -2.19
CA ASN A 116 14.09 2.75 -1.05
C ASN A 116 13.39 1.74 -0.14
N TYR A 117 12.71 0.72 -0.69
CA TYR A 117 12.20 -0.38 0.12
C TYR A 117 13.32 -1.19 0.79
N GLU A 118 14.46 -1.42 0.11
CA GLU A 118 15.63 -2.09 0.72
C GLU A 118 16.17 -1.29 1.92
N ILE A 119 16.36 0.02 1.76
CA ILE A 119 16.84 0.91 2.84
C ILE A 119 15.84 0.98 4.00
N PHE A 120 14.55 1.02 3.70
CA PHE A 120 13.50 1.07 4.71
C PHE A 120 13.46 -0.21 5.56
N ILE A 121 13.47 -1.37 4.91
CA ILE A 121 13.47 -2.67 5.60
C ILE A 121 14.76 -2.85 6.41
N ASP A 122 15.93 -2.52 5.82
CA ASP A 122 17.22 -2.56 6.53
C ASP A 122 17.18 -1.67 7.78
N SER A 123 16.64 -0.45 7.66
CA SER A 123 16.49 0.49 8.77
C SER A 123 15.60 -0.05 9.89
N ILE A 124 14.44 -0.64 9.54
CA ILE A 124 13.56 -1.29 10.51
C ILE A 124 14.33 -2.39 11.25
N VAL A 125 14.97 -3.30 10.51
CA VAL A 125 15.62 -4.48 11.10
C VAL A 125 16.76 -4.07 12.02
N ARG A 126 17.61 -3.12 11.62
CA ARG A 126 18.69 -2.59 12.47
C ARG A 126 18.17 -1.94 13.74
N LEU A 127 17.05 -1.22 13.66
CA LEU A 127 16.42 -0.66 14.85
C LEU A 127 15.86 -1.77 15.76
N LEU A 128 15.22 -2.80 15.19
CA LEU A 128 14.73 -3.96 15.94
C LEU A 128 15.85 -4.72 16.66
N GLN A 129 17.06 -4.77 16.10
CA GLN A 129 18.24 -5.37 16.75
C GLN A 129 18.67 -4.64 18.04
N GLN A 130 18.33 -3.36 18.19
CA GLN A 130 18.61 -2.59 19.42
C GLN A 130 17.55 -2.80 20.51
N LYS A 131 16.43 -3.46 20.19
CA LYS A 131 15.36 -3.71 21.17
C LYS A 131 15.77 -4.81 22.15
N SER A 132 15.20 -4.74 23.36
CA SER A 132 15.35 -5.81 24.35
C SER A 132 14.92 -7.17 23.78
N ASP A 133 15.55 -8.23 24.26
CA ASP A 133 15.20 -9.60 23.88
C ASP A 133 13.71 -9.90 24.07
N PHE A 134 13.17 -10.72 23.18
CA PHE A 134 11.76 -11.06 23.08
C PHE A 134 10.85 -9.86 22.74
N GLN A 135 11.40 -8.74 22.29
CA GLN A 135 10.65 -7.58 21.79
C GLN A 135 11.09 -7.08 20.42
N ARG A 136 11.89 -7.84 19.66
CA ARG A 136 12.47 -7.42 18.36
C ARG A 136 11.44 -7.54 17.23
N ARG A 137 10.29 -6.88 17.40
CA ARG A 137 9.15 -6.95 16.48
C ARG A 137 8.54 -5.59 16.24
N CYS A 138 8.06 -5.39 15.02
CA CYS A 138 7.18 -4.29 14.65
C CYS A 138 6.04 -4.77 13.76
N ASN A 139 5.00 -3.95 13.66
CA ASN A 139 3.91 -4.17 12.71
C ASN A 139 4.03 -3.19 11.55
N LEU A 140 3.91 -3.70 10.33
CA LEU A 140 3.90 -2.92 9.10
C LEU A 140 2.54 -3.11 8.45
N PHE A 141 1.64 -2.19 8.72
CA PHE A 141 0.33 -2.12 8.11
C PHE A 141 0.43 -1.45 6.74
N THR A 142 -0.24 -2.00 5.74
CA THR A 142 -0.31 -1.42 4.40
C THR A 142 -1.73 -1.43 3.87
N THR A 143 -2.11 -0.36 3.16
CA THR A 143 -3.32 -0.34 2.33
C THR A 143 -3.03 -0.65 0.88
N ASN A 144 -1.79 -0.96 0.55
CA ASN A 144 -1.37 -1.29 -0.79
C ASN A 144 -1.65 -2.76 -1.08
N TYR A 145 -1.96 -3.04 -2.34
CA TYR A 145 -2.18 -4.39 -2.85
C TYR A 145 -0.87 -5.03 -3.34
N ASP A 146 0.19 -4.24 -3.48
CA ASP A 146 1.45 -4.67 -4.07
C ASP A 146 2.34 -5.56 -3.20
N GLY A 147 3.36 -6.11 -3.86
CA GLY A 147 4.30 -7.07 -3.31
C GLY A 147 5.67 -6.47 -2.99
N CYS A 148 5.84 -5.15 -3.02
CA CYS A 148 7.16 -4.52 -2.89
C CYS A 148 7.86 -4.98 -1.61
N VAL A 149 7.16 -4.94 -0.47
CA VAL A 149 7.71 -5.37 0.82
C VAL A 149 8.10 -6.86 0.83
N PRO A 150 7.20 -7.83 0.57
CA PRO A 150 7.57 -9.24 0.63
C PRO A 150 8.61 -9.65 -0.43
N LEU A 151 8.54 -9.10 -1.64
CA LEU A 151 9.51 -9.39 -2.70
C LEU A 151 10.91 -8.87 -2.34
N VAL A 152 11.01 -7.62 -1.88
CA VAL A 152 12.29 -7.01 -1.48
C VAL A 152 12.85 -7.70 -0.24
N ALA A 153 12.00 -8.02 0.74
CA ALA A 153 12.44 -8.76 1.92
C ALA A 153 12.99 -10.14 1.56
N ASP A 154 12.33 -10.90 0.68
CA ASP A 154 12.81 -12.20 0.21
C ASP A 154 14.16 -12.08 -0.52
N LYS A 155 14.33 -11.05 -1.36
CA LYS A 155 15.62 -10.71 -1.98
C LYS A 155 16.71 -10.45 -0.92
N MET A 156 16.40 -9.69 0.13
CA MET A 156 17.35 -9.37 1.20
C MET A 156 17.72 -10.59 2.04
N ILE A 157 16.73 -11.42 2.42
CA ILE A 157 16.94 -12.67 3.17
C ILE A 157 17.84 -13.61 2.36
N LYS A 158 17.60 -13.75 1.06
CA LYS A 158 18.45 -14.55 0.15
C LYS A 158 19.90 -14.05 0.05
N LYS A 159 20.11 -12.73 0.07
CA LYS A 159 21.47 -12.14 0.11
C LYS A 159 22.21 -12.52 1.40
N GLY A 160 21.51 -12.70 2.51
CA GLY A 160 22.06 -13.20 3.77
C GLY A 160 22.89 -12.20 4.60
N ASN A 161 22.93 -10.93 4.20
CA ASN A 161 23.70 -9.89 4.91
C ASN A 161 23.04 -9.45 6.23
N LEU A 162 21.74 -9.68 6.38
CA LEU A 162 20.95 -9.23 7.51
C LEU A 162 19.95 -10.33 7.91
N GLU A 163 19.98 -10.74 9.18
CA GLU A 163 19.10 -11.78 9.71
C GLU A 163 17.79 -11.16 10.23
N PHE A 164 16.68 -11.49 9.57
CA PHE A 164 15.33 -11.11 9.98
C PHE A 164 14.28 -12.05 9.38
N ASN A 165 13.04 -11.93 9.85
CA ASN A 165 11.90 -12.68 9.36
C ASN A 165 10.75 -11.75 8.95
N ILE A 166 10.03 -12.11 7.89
CA ILE A 166 8.73 -11.51 7.54
C ILE A 166 7.63 -12.47 7.98
N ASN A 167 6.70 -11.96 8.77
CA ASN A 167 5.47 -12.67 9.11
C ASN A 167 4.29 -12.03 8.38
N ASP A 168 3.85 -12.65 7.29
CA ASP A 168 2.68 -12.24 6.50
C ASP A 168 1.37 -12.86 7.01
N GLY A 169 1.38 -13.42 8.23
CA GLY A 169 0.21 -14.05 8.83
C GLY A 169 -0.14 -15.43 8.27
N THR A 170 0.70 -15.99 7.40
CA THR A 170 0.47 -17.31 6.83
C THR A 170 1.05 -18.44 7.68
N SER A 171 0.45 -19.62 7.56
CA SER A 171 0.97 -20.87 8.12
C SER A 171 0.83 -22.00 7.10
N GLY A 172 1.64 -23.04 7.26
CA GLY A 172 1.70 -24.17 6.32
C GLY A 172 3.02 -24.22 5.55
N PHE A 173 3.31 -25.37 4.95
CA PHE A 173 4.58 -25.59 4.24
C PHE A 173 4.39 -25.48 2.72
N LEU A 174 3.48 -26.27 2.13
CA LEU A 174 3.16 -26.21 0.70
C LEU A 174 2.07 -25.18 0.42
N GLU A 175 0.98 -25.25 1.17
CA GLU A 175 -0.13 -24.31 1.09
C GLU A 175 -0.03 -23.32 2.25
N ARG A 176 0.20 -22.05 1.91
CA ARG A 176 0.30 -20.95 2.87
C ARG A 176 -1.09 -20.34 3.06
N THR A 177 -1.71 -20.62 4.20
CA THR A 177 -3.04 -20.09 4.55
C THR A 177 -2.95 -18.98 5.58
N LEU A 178 -3.63 -17.88 5.32
CA LEU A 178 -3.64 -16.68 6.14
C LEU A 178 -4.57 -16.85 7.34
N SER A 179 -4.11 -16.42 8.52
CA SER A 179 -4.93 -16.35 9.72
C SER A 179 -4.48 -15.23 10.64
N ALA A 180 -5.41 -14.40 11.12
CA ALA A 180 -5.10 -13.27 12.00
C ALA A 180 -4.29 -13.67 13.25
N ARG A 181 -4.51 -14.88 13.78
CA ARG A 181 -3.78 -15.39 14.95
C ARG A 181 -2.28 -15.53 14.70
N ASN A 182 -1.87 -15.76 13.45
CA ASN A 182 -0.48 -16.03 13.09
C ASN A 182 0.40 -14.78 13.21
N PHE A 183 -0.17 -13.57 13.20
CA PHE A 183 0.57 -12.34 13.49
C PHE A 183 1.10 -12.28 14.94
N ASN A 184 0.60 -13.13 15.82
CA ASN A 184 1.12 -13.30 17.19
C ASN A 184 2.28 -14.30 17.28
N ASN A 185 2.58 -15.03 16.22
CA ASN A 185 3.72 -15.96 16.19
C ASN A 185 5.01 -15.18 15.96
N TYR A 186 6.10 -15.67 16.55
CA TYR A 186 7.43 -15.12 16.32
C TYR A 186 8.49 -16.21 16.35
N VAL A 187 9.59 -15.97 15.66
CA VAL A 187 10.68 -16.92 15.53
C VAL A 187 11.75 -16.63 16.59
N CYS A 188 12.10 -17.67 17.35
CA CYS A 188 13.25 -17.67 18.23
C CYS A 188 14.32 -18.59 17.68
N GLN A 189 15.56 -18.17 17.78
CA GLN A 189 16.71 -19.02 17.57
C GLN A 189 17.24 -19.48 18.93
N SER A 190 17.60 -20.75 19.05
CA SER A 190 18.29 -21.28 20.21
C SER A 190 19.68 -21.77 19.84
N GLY A 191 20.65 -21.60 20.73
CA GLY A 191 21.94 -22.26 20.59
C GLY A 191 21.79 -23.79 20.59
N VAL A 192 22.78 -24.51 20.05
CA VAL A 192 22.77 -25.99 19.90
C VAL A 192 22.43 -26.73 21.20
N PHE A 193 22.83 -26.18 22.35
CA PHE A 193 22.58 -26.78 23.67
C PHE A 193 21.28 -26.29 24.34
N GLY A 194 20.48 -25.46 23.66
CA GLY A 194 19.17 -24.96 24.13
C GLY A 194 19.21 -24.04 25.36
N ARG A 195 20.40 -23.60 25.79
CA ARG A 195 20.57 -22.80 27.03
C ARG A 195 20.32 -21.31 26.83
N ASN A 196 20.55 -20.82 25.61
CA ASN A 196 20.34 -19.44 25.24
C ASN A 196 19.37 -19.42 24.05
N SER A 197 18.36 -18.56 24.13
CA SER A 197 17.47 -18.24 23.03
C SER A 197 17.33 -16.73 22.88
N SER A 198 17.18 -16.29 21.64
CA SER A 198 16.89 -14.91 21.29
C SER A 198 15.86 -14.88 20.17
N ASP A 199 14.98 -13.90 20.18
CA ASP A 199 14.09 -13.67 19.04
C ASP A 199 14.87 -13.05 17.88
N ILE A 200 14.50 -13.47 16.68
CA ILE A 200 15.00 -12.88 15.44
C ILE A 200 14.18 -11.61 15.17
N PRO A 201 14.79 -10.50 14.73
CA PRO A 201 14.04 -9.33 14.25
C PRO A 201 12.93 -9.75 13.29
N GLN A 202 11.68 -9.38 13.59
CA GLN A 202 10.55 -9.77 12.78
C GLN A 202 9.65 -8.58 12.45
N ILE A 203 9.30 -8.49 11.17
CA ILE A 203 8.33 -7.53 10.66
C ILE A 203 7.03 -8.29 10.40
N ASN A 204 5.97 -7.94 11.13
CA ASN A 204 4.63 -8.43 10.84
C ASN A 204 4.05 -7.59 9.69
N PHE A 205 3.95 -8.17 8.49
CA PHE A 205 3.42 -7.50 7.31
C PHE A 205 1.91 -7.74 7.20
N ILE A 206 1.13 -6.67 7.38
CA ILE A 206 -0.32 -6.76 7.56
C ILE A 206 -1.03 -5.93 6.49
N ASN A 207 -1.66 -6.59 5.52
CA ASN A 207 -2.49 -5.92 4.52
C ASN A 207 -3.86 -5.58 5.12
N LEU A 208 -4.15 -4.28 5.24
CA LEU A 208 -5.45 -3.78 5.67
C LEU A 208 -6.48 -3.89 4.55
N HIS A 209 -6.09 -3.70 3.29
CA HIS A 209 -7.02 -3.64 2.15
C HIS A 209 -7.00 -4.92 1.29
N GLY A 210 -6.42 -6.01 1.80
CA GLY A 210 -6.19 -7.20 0.97
C GLY A 210 -4.95 -7.07 0.10
N SER A 211 -4.75 -8.03 -0.80
CA SER A 211 -3.51 -8.14 -1.57
C SER A 211 -3.75 -8.81 -2.92
N ALA A 212 -2.98 -8.37 -3.92
CA ALA A 212 -2.90 -8.98 -5.24
C ALA A 212 -2.47 -10.46 -5.20
N TYR A 213 -1.83 -10.91 -4.12
CA TYR A 213 -1.32 -12.28 -3.96
C TYR A 213 -2.22 -13.19 -3.13
N TRP A 214 -3.37 -12.70 -2.66
CA TRP A 214 -4.34 -13.54 -1.97
C TRP A 214 -5.15 -14.34 -2.98
N ARG A 215 -5.70 -15.48 -2.59
CA ARG A 215 -6.65 -16.26 -3.40
C ARG A 215 -7.67 -16.90 -2.46
N LYS A 216 -8.93 -16.98 -2.89
CA LYS A 216 -9.96 -17.70 -2.13
C LYS A 216 -9.71 -19.21 -2.23
N LEU A 217 -9.54 -19.87 -1.09
CA LEU A 217 -9.53 -21.32 -0.98
C LEU A 217 -10.62 -21.75 0.00
N LYS A 218 -11.82 -22.02 -0.53
CA LYS A 218 -13.03 -22.30 0.27
C LYS A 218 -13.31 -21.15 1.26
N ASP A 219 -13.28 -21.43 2.56
CA ASP A 219 -13.48 -20.47 3.65
C ASP A 219 -12.16 -19.89 4.19
N THR A 220 -11.07 -20.02 3.43
CA THR A 220 -9.74 -19.55 3.82
C THR A 220 -9.09 -18.73 2.71
N ILE A 221 -8.09 -17.94 3.10
CA ILE A 221 -7.30 -17.13 2.17
C ILE A 221 -5.95 -17.83 1.99
N LYS A 222 -5.64 -18.23 0.76
CA LYS A 222 -4.33 -18.73 0.36
C LYS A 222 -3.48 -17.55 -0.12
N VAL A 223 -2.19 -17.55 0.19
CA VAL A 223 -1.25 -16.50 -0.26
C VAL A 223 -0.24 -17.10 -1.23
N GLU A 224 -0.12 -16.50 -2.42
CA GLU A 224 0.71 -17.00 -3.52
C GLU A 224 1.46 -15.86 -4.23
N TYR A 225 2.73 -15.65 -3.88
CA TYR A 225 3.57 -14.60 -4.49
C TYR A 225 4.08 -14.94 -5.90
N ASN A 226 4.03 -16.21 -6.29
CA ASN A 226 4.54 -16.69 -7.59
C ASN A 226 3.42 -16.89 -8.64
N PHE A 227 2.18 -16.57 -8.29
CA PHE A 227 1.04 -16.79 -9.17
C PHE A 227 0.74 -15.53 -9.98
N LEU A 228 1.09 -15.57 -11.28
CA LEU A 228 1.00 -14.42 -12.19
C LEU A 228 -0.34 -14.32 -12.93
N ASP A 229 -1.16 -15.36 -12.85
CA ASP A 229 -2.47 -15.36 -13.47
C ASP A 229 -3.49 -14.71 -12.52
N THR A 230 -4.39 -13.93 -13.07
CA THR A 230 -5.47 -13.25 -12.35
C THR A 230 -6.82 -13.81 -12.75
N ALA A 231 -6.90 -14.62 -13.82
CA ALA A 231 -8.12 -15.15 -14.43
C ALA A 231 -9.15 -14.09 -14.90
N VAL A 232 -8.88 -12.81 -14.71
CA VAL A 232 -9.74 -11.71 -15.15
C VAL A 232 -9.47 -11.41 -16.62
N ALA A 233 -10.53 -11.50 -17.42
CA ALA A 233 -10.49 -11.19 -18.84
C ALA A 233 -11.31 -9.93 -19.12
N ILE A 234 -10.69 -8.95 -19.77
CA ILE A 234 -11.40 -7.82 -20.37
C ILE A 234 -11.90 -8.27 -21.75
N PRO A 235 -13.23 -8.26 -22.00
CA PRO A 235 -13.77 -8.69 -23.30
C PRO A 235 -13.31 -7.76 -24.43
N GLU A 236 -13.00 -8.32 -25.59
CA GLU A 236 -12.44 -7.58 -26.72
C GLU A 236 -13.38 -6.50 -27.25
N GLU A 237 -14.69 -6.72 -27.16
CA GLU A 237 -15.72 -5.77 -27.55
C GLU A 237 -15.72 -4.50 -26.67
N ALA A 238 -15.17 -4.55 -25.46
CA ALA A 238 -15.05 -3.40 -24.57
C ALA A 238 -13.77 -2.58 -24.80
N ARG A 239 -12.79 -3.10 -25.55
CA ARG A 239 -11.46 -2.48 -25.72
C ARG A 239 -11.49 -1.09 -26.35
N GLU A 240 -12.33 -0.89 -27.36
CA GLU A 240 -12.44 0.43 -28.02
C GLU A 240 -13.00 1.48 -27.06
N SER A 241 -14.07 1.14 -26.34
CA SER A 241 -14.67 2.05 -25.35
C SER A 241 -13.75 2.28 -24.15
N LEU A 242 -13.00 1.26 -23.73
CA LEU A 242 -11.99 1.37 -22.68
C LEU A 242 -10.88 2.33 -23.09
N LYS A 243 -10.40 2.25 -24.33
CA LYS A 243 -9.39 3.17 -24.86
C LYS A 243 -9.87 4.62 -24.82
N GLN A 244 -11.10 4.88 -25.26
CA GLN A 244 -11.70 6.23 -25.20
C GLN A 244 -11.82 6.75 -23.76
N LEU A 245 -12.22 5.88 -22.82
CA LEU A 245 -12.25 6.22 -21.40
C LEU A 245 -10.84 6.55 -20.87
N THR A 246 -9.85 5.71 -21.18
CA THR A 246 -8.45 5.91 -20.77
C THR A 246 -7.88 7.25 -21.24
N GLU A 247 -8.19 7.66 -22.47
CA GLU A 247 -7.78 8.97 -23.01
C GLU A 247 -8.40 10.12 -22.20
N ILE A 248 -9.68 10.03 -21.82
CA ILE A 248 -10.35 11.04 -20.98
C ILE A 248 -9.75 11.07 -19.57
N LEU A 249 -9.58 9.92 -18.94
CA LEU A 249 -9.11 9.81 -17.55
C LEU A 249 -7.71 10.39 -17.35
N ASN A 250 -6.86 10.34 -18.37
CA ASN A 250 -5.46 10.79 -18.32
C ASN A 250 -5.24 12.20 -18.90
N ASP A 251 -6.30 12.97 -19.18
CA ASP A 251 -6.23 14.32 -19.73
C ASP A 251 -6.59 15.38 -18.66
N GLU A 252 -5.61 16.25 -18.32
CA GLU A 252 -5.76 17.33 -17.33
C GLU A 252 -6.76 18.43 -17.75
N THR A 253 -7.11 18.49 -19.03
CA THR A 253 -8.06 19.46 -19.58
C THR A 253 -9.51 18.98 -19.50
N LYS A 254 -9.72 17.68 -19.25
CA LYS A 254 -11.03 17.04 -19.20
C LYS A 254 -11.64 17.08 -17.80
N THR A 255 -12.95 16.93 -17.75
CA THR A 255 -13.77 16.99 -16.53
C THR A 255 -14.62 15.73 -16.36
N THR A 256 -15.18 15.53 -15.18
CA THR A 256 -16.18 14.48 -14.92
C THR A 256 -17.31 14.50 -15.95
N GLN A 257 -17.73 15.69 -16.41
CA GLN A 257 -18.79 15.82 -17.40
C GLN A 257 -18.41 15.24 -18.76
N ASP A 258 -17.16 15.40 -19.21
CA ASP A 258 -16.68 14.80 -20.46
C ASP A 258 -16.79 13.27 -20.43
N LEU A 259 -16.53 12.66 -19.26
CA LEU A 259 -16.68 11.22 -19.06
C LEU A 259 -18.17 10.80 -19.09
N LEU A 260 -19.06 11.58 -18.49
CA LEU A 260 -20.50 11.30 -18.49
C LEU A 260 -21.13 11.48 -19.88
N ASP A 261 -20.59 12.38 -20.70
CA ASP A 261 -21.04 12.64 -22.07
C ASP A 261 -20.56 11.56 -23.07
N LEU A 262 -19.60 10.72 -22.67
CA LEU A 262 -19.12 9.60 -23.47
C LEU A 262 -20.27 8.60 -23.70
N LYS A 263 -20.64 8.41 -24.96
CA LYS A 263 -21.69 7.46 -25.36
C LYS A 263 -21.13 6.04 -25.39
N VAL A 264 -21.19 5.36 -24.25
CA VAL A 264 -20.81 3.96 -24.11
C VAL A 264 -22.04 3.12 -23.83
N GLU A 265 -22.21 2.04 -24.59
CA GLU A 265 -23.16 0.99 -24.27
C GLU A 265 -22.45 -0.37 -24.32
N ILE A 266 -22.27 -0.97 -23.15
CA ILE A 266 -21.74 -2.33 -23.01
C ILE A 266 -22.91 -3.26 -22.72
N ASN A 267 -23.06 -4.29 -23.56
CA ASN A 267 -24.13 -5.27 -23.37
C ASN A 267 -24.02 -6.00 -22.02
N GLU A 268 -25.16 -6.48 -21.52
CA GLU A 268 -25.23 -7.11 -20.19
C GLU A 268 -24.37 -8.37 -20.08
N GLY A 269 -24.23 -9.14 -21.16
CA GLY A 269 -23.41 -10.35 -21.18
C GLY A 269 -21.92 -10.07 -20.95
N ILE A 270 -21.37 -9.07 -21.64
CA ILE A 270 -19.98 -8.60 -21.52
C ILE A 270 -19.74 -8.11 -20.09
N ARG A 271 -20.65 -7.25 -19.59
CA ARG A 271 -20.54 -6.69 -18.25
C ARG A 271 -20.55 -7.80 -17.19
N SER A 272 -21.47 -8.76 -17.33
CA SER A 272 -21.56 -9.90 -16.40
C SER A 272 -20.31 -10.79 -16.46
N ALA A 273 -19.77 -11.04 -17.66
CA ALA A 273 -18.54 -11.83 -17.81
C ALA A 273 -17.36 -11.18 -17.10
N PHE A 274 -17.17 -9.86 -17.27
CA PHE A 274 -16.13 -9.12 -16.56
C PHE A 274 -16.32 -9.20 -15.04
N TRP A 275 -17.49 -8.83 -14.52
CA TRP A 275 -17.75 -8.83 -13.07
C TRP A 275 -17.64 -10.21 -12.43
N ASN A 276 -18.04 -11.28 -13.13
CA ASN A 276 -17.89 -12.65 -12.63
C ASN A 276 -16.42 -12.98 -12.36
N SER A 277 -15.53 -12.65 -13.29
CA SER A 277 -14.09 -12.87 -13.10
C SER A 277 -13.47 -11.88 -12.11
N TYR A 278 -13.83 -10.60 -12.19
CA TYR A 278 -13.28 -9.54 -11.35
C TYR A 278 -13.62 -9.72 -9.87
N ASN A 279 -14.85 -10.16 -9.55
CA ASN A 279 -15.32 -10.33 -8.17
C ASN A 279 -14.63 -11.49 -7.43
N GLU A 280 -13.91 -12.35 -8.13
CA GLU A 280 -13.07 -13.39 -7.51
C GLU A 280 -11.74 -12.83 -6.98
N LEU A 281 -11.37 -11.59 -7.35
CA LEU A 281 -10.16 -10.94 -6.87
C LEU A 281 -10.27 -10.58 -5.38
N PRO A 282 -9.27 -10.95 -4.55
CA PRO A 282 -9.27 -10.69 -3.11
C PRO A 282 -8.69 -9.32 -2.74
N ILE A 283 -9.20 -8.28 -3.38
CA ILE A 283 -8.78 -6.89 -3.16
C ILE A 283 -9.98 -6.07 -2.66
N VAL A 284 -9.70 -5.08 -1.81
CA VAL A 284 -10.70 -4.04 -1.49
C VAL A 284 -10.91 -3.18 -2.73
N ASN A 285 -12.16 -3.04 -3.16
CA ASN A 285 -12.50 -2.10 -4.22
C ASN A 285 -12.41 -0.65 -3.72
N PRO A 286 -12.03 0.30 -4.58
CA PRO A 286 -12.06 1.72 -4.28
C PRO A 286 -13.52 2.24 -4.29
N THR A 287 -14.40 1.63 -3.51
CA THR A 287 -15.80 2.03 -3.37
C THR A 287 -16.23 1.87 -1.91
N LYS A 288 -17.43 2.37 -1.58
CA LYS A 288 -18.04 2.17 -0.25
C LYS A 288 -18.27 0.69 0.09
N TRP A 289 -18.42 -0.16 -0.92
CA TRP A 289 -18.62 -1.61 -0.77
C TRP A 289 -17.29 -2.34 -0.97
N LYS A 290 -16.70 -2.77 0.15
CA LYS A 290 -15.29 -3.17 0.18
C LYS A 290 -15.03 -4.60 -0.31
N PHE A 291 -16.01 -5.51 -0.26
CA PHE A 291 -15.89 -6.90 -0.73
C PHE A 291 -17.21 -7.47 -1.26
N HIS A 292 -17.10 -8.34 -2.26
CA HIS A 292 -18.20 -9.21 -2.68
C HIS A 292 -18.18 -10.57 -1.95
N GLU A 293 -17.05 -10.88 -1.31
CA GLU A 293 -16.75 -12.16 -0.69
C GLU A 293 -16.60 -12.03 0.84
N THR A 294 -17.41 -12.78 1.59
CA THR A 294 -17.53 -12.68 3.05
C THR A 294 -16.22 -12.98 3.78
N VAL A 295 -15.43 -13.94 3.27
CA VAL A 295 -14.15 -14.34 3.87
C VAL A 295 -13.16 -13.18 3.91
N PHE A 296 -13.10 -12.37 2.85
CA PHE A 296 -12.20 -11.22 2.79
C PHE A 296 -12.71 -10.07 3.66
N GLU A 297 -14.03 -9.86 3.71
CA GLU A 297 -14.66 -8.89 4.61
C GLU A 297 -14.38 -9.20 6.08
N GLU A 298 -14.54 -10.45 6.49
CA GLU A 298 -14.22 -10.87 7.86
C GLU A 298 -12.75 -10.62 8.19
N HIS A 299 -11.84 -10.99 7.30
CA HIS A 299 -10.41 -10.78 7.48
C HIS A 299 -10.06 -9.28 7.57
N TYR A 300 -10.64 -8.46 6.70
CA TYR A 300 -10.48 -7.01 6.70
C TYR A 300 -10.81 -6.39 8.07
N TYR A 301 -12.00 -6.69 8.60
CA TYR A 301 -12.39 -6.17 9.91
C TYR A 301 -11.52 -6.71 11.05
N GLN A 302 -11.00 -7.94 10.93
CA GLN A 302 -10.03 -8.46 11.89
C GLN A 302 -8.71 -7.67 11.84
N MET A 303 -8.21 -7.31 10.65
CA MET A 303 -6.98 -6.54 10.51
C MET A 303 -7.13 -5.10 11.00
N LEU A 304 -8.27 -4.46 10.76
CA LEU A 304 -8.57 -3.16 11.36
C LEU A 304 -8.61 -3.24 12.89
N ARG A 305 -9.22 -4.31 13.44
CA ARG A 305 -9.23 -4.52 14.89
C ARG A 305 -7.83 -4.73 15.44
N LEU A 306 -6.98 -5.48 14.74
CA LEU A 306 -5.58 -5.70 15.10
C LEU A 306 -4.80 -4.37 15.13
N LEU A 307 -4.99 -3.50 14.14
CA LEU A 307 -4.44 -2.14 14.16
C LEU A 307 -4.89 -1.38 15.42
N SER A 308 -6.19 -1.34 15.71
CA SER A 308 -6.72 -0.64 16.91
C SER A 308 -6.06 -1.15 18.19
N TYR A 309 -5.95 -2.47 18.35
CA TYR A 309 -5.35 -3.08 19.53
C TYR A 309 -3.87 -2.68 19.70
N HIS A 310 -3.09 -2.70 18.63
CA HIS A 310 -1.69 -2.27 18.70
C HIS A 310 -1.53 -0.78 19.02
N LEU A 311 -2.46 0.07 18.59
CA LEU A 311 -2.45 1.50 18.92
C LEU A 311 -2.89 1.79 20.36
N GLU A 312 -3.66 0.88 20.98
CA GLU A 312 -4.08 0.97 22.39
C GLU A 312 -3.02 0.44 23.37
N GLU A 313 -1.98 -0.24 22.88
CA GLU A 313 -0.87 -0.70 23.72
C GLU A 313 -0.13 0.47 24.40
N LYS A 314 0.47 0.18 25.56
CA LYS A 314 1.31 1.17 26.26
C LYS A 314 2.58 1.43 25.45
N ASN A 315 2.95 2.71 25.37
CA ASN A 315 4.13 3.17 24.63
C ASN A 315 4.13 2.65 23.19
N SER A 316 2.97 2.77 22.53
CA SER A 316 2.80 2.44 21.12
C SER A 316 3.14 3.65 20.27
N ILE A 317 3.69 3.39 19.09
CA ILE A 317 4.04 4.39 18.11
C ILE A 317 3.45 3.99 16.77
N LEU A 318 2.87 4.96 16.09
CA LEU A 318 2.46 4.84 14.71
C LEU A 318 3.25 5.83 13.85
N ILE A 319 3.98 5.32 12.86
CA ILE A 319 4.62 6.14 11.84
C ILE A 319 3.85 5.92 10.53
N SER A 320 3.21 6.97 10.03
CA SER A 320 2.49 6.92 8.76
C SER A 320 3.32 7.61 7.68
N PHE A 321 3.50 6.94 6.55
CA PHE A 321 4.21 7.45 5.39
C PHE A 321 3.47 7.11 4.09
N ALA A 322 3.45 8.07 3.17
CA ALA A 322 2.82 7.96 1.86
C ALA A 322 1.36 7.47 1.90
N PHE A 323 0.63 7.88 2.94
CA PHE A 323 -0.76 7.51 3.20
C PHE A 323 -1.61 8.75 3.47
N SER A 324 -2.60 8.98 2.60
CA SER A 324 -3.38 10.22 2.57
C SER A 324 -4.50 10.33 3.62
N PHE A 325 -4.75 9.28 4.41
CA PHE A 325 -5.91 9.19 5.30
C PHE A 325 -7.26 9.50 4.62
N ALA A 326 -7.37 9.25 3.31
CA ALA A 326 -8.63 9.39 2.58
C ALA A 326 -9.67 8.36 3.06
N ASP A 327 -9.24 7.12 3.36
CA ASP A 327 -10.12 6.10 3.96
C ASP A 327 -10.60 6.54 5.34
N GLU A 328 -11.91 6.83 5.43
CA GLU A 328 -12.52 7.34 6.65
C GLU A 328 -12.54 6.31 7.78
N HIS A 329 -12.59 5.01 7.48
CA HIS A 329 -12.61 3.97 8.50
C HIS A 329 -11.27 3.91 9.23
N ILE A 330 -10.15 3.89 8.48
CA ILE A 330 -8.80 3.92 9.06
C ILE A 330 -8.57 5.26 9.77
N ARG A 331 -8.91 6.39 9.15
CA ARG A 331 -8.77 7.71 9.76
C ARG A 331 -9.53 7.82 11.09
N ASN A 332 -10.79 7.41 11.11
CA ASN A 332 -11.61 7.45 12.33
C ASN A 332 -11.13 6.45 13.39
N LEU A 333 -10.60 5.29 12.97
CA LEU A 333 -9.99 4.32 13.89
C LEU A 333 -8.78 4.93 14.58
N VAL A 334 -7.83 5.50 13.83
CA VAL A 334 -6.65 6.16 14.40
C VAL A 334 -7.07 7.30 15.32
N LYS A 335 -8.05 8.15 14.92
CA LYS A 335 -8.58 9.22 15.77
C LYS A 335 -9.16 8.71 17.10
N ARG A 336 -9.83 7.56 17.11
CA ARG A 336 -10.31 6.94 18.36
C ARG A 336 -9.15 6.45 19.22
N SER A 337 -8.14 5.81 18.62
CA SER A 337 -6.95 5.33 19.33
C SER A 337 -6.12 6.46 19.96
N LEU A 338 -6.20 7.69 19.43
CA LEU A 338 -5.52 8.86 20.03
C LEU A 338 -6.04 9.24 21.43
N SER A 339 -7.18 8.68 21.87
CA SER A 339 -7.59 8.75 23.29
C SER A 339 -6.57 8.10 24.23
N ASN A 340 -5.74 7.18 23.74
CA ASN A 340 -4.56 6.69 24.44
C ASN A 340 -3.47 7.78 24.47
N HIS A 341 -3.34 8.49 25.60
CA HIS A 341 -2.32 9.53 25.76
C HIS A 341 -0.85 9.02 25.71
N LYS A 342 -0.63 7.70 25.73
CA LYS A 342 0.70 7.08 25.58
C LYS A 342 1.02 6.64 24.15
N LEU A 343 0.04 6.69 23.25
CA LEU A 343 0.26 6.52 21.82
C LEU A 343 0.92 7.78 21.28
N GLN A 344 2.00 7.64 20.51
CA GLN A 344 2.57 8.73 19.70
C GLN A 344 2.33 8.43 18.22
N VAL A 345 1.89 9.43 17.46
CA VAL A 345 1.65 9.28 16.02
C VAL A 345 2.48 10.30 15.25
N PHE A 346 3.28 9.83 14.31
CA PHE A 346 4.03 10.63 13.36
C PHE A 346 3.38 10.49 11.98
N VAL A 347 2.93 11.61 11.41
CA VAL A 347 2.32 11.62 10.06
C VAL A 347 3.26 12.37 9.13
N CYS A 348 3.87 11.63 8.21
CA CYS A 348 4.82 12.14 7.23
C CYS A 348 4.05 12.67 6.02
N CYS A 349 3.97 14.00 5.90
CA CYS A 349 3.22 14.69 4.86
C CYS A 349 4.11 14.89 3.62
N PHE A 350 3.62 14.49 2.46
CA PHE A 350 4.31 14.58 1.18
C PHE A 350 4.62 16.02 0.76
N ASN A 351 3.72 16.96 1.05
CA ASN A 351 3.89 18.38 0.74
C ASN A 351 3.05 19.27 1.67
N ASP A 352 3.14 20.59 1.50
CA ASP A 352 2.43 21.57 2.33
C ASP A 352 0.89 21.43 2.24
N LYS A 353 0.34 21.05 1.08
CA LYS A 353 -1.09 20.81 0.89
C LYS A 353 -1.58 19.61 1.70
N GLU A 354 -0.80 18.52 1.71
CA GLU A 354 -1.11 17.36 2.55
C GLU A 354 -0.96 17.71 4.03
N HIS A 355 0.05 18.50 4.40
CA HIS A 355 0.22 18.98 5.77
C HIS A 355 -1.00 19.78 6.26
N GLU A 356 -1.52 20.71 5.46
CA GLU A 356 -2.76 21.44 5.78
C GLU A 356 -3.96 20.50 5.96
N THR A 357 -4.08 19.50 5.09
CA THR A 357 -5.13 18.48 5.17
C THR A 357 -5.02 17.65 6.46
N MET A 358 -3.82 17.16 6.78
CA MET A 358 -3.54 16.40 8.00
C MET A 358 -3.73 17.26 9.26
N HIS A 359 -3.38 18.55 9.21
CA HIS A 359 -3.65 19.49 10.28
C HIS A 359 -5.16 19.64 10.52
N GLY A 360 -5.97 19.73 9.46
CA GLY A 360 -7.43 19.69 9.56
C GLY A 360 -7.94 18.41 10.23
N TYR A 361 -7.31 17.27 9.99
CA TYR A 361 -7.71 16.00 10.60
C TYR A 361 -7.25 15.84 12.07
N PHE A 362 -6.05 16.29 12.42
CA PHE A 362 -5.37 15.89 13.66
C PHE A 362 -4.98 17.03 14.61
N SER A 363 -5.22 18.30 14.28
CA SER A 363 -4.82 19.47 15.10
C SER A 363 -5.28 19.45 16.56
N GLY A 364 -6.37 18.74 16.89
CA GLY A 364 -6.87 18.61 18.26
C GLY A 364 -6.07 17.66 19.16
N TYR A 365 -5.09 16.91 18.64
CA TYR A 365 -4.44 15.82 19.36
C TYR A 365 -2.97 16.13 19.65
N LYS A 366 -2.62 16.29 20.94
CA LYS A 366 -1.25 16.63 21.38
C LYS A 366 -0.22 15.54 21.11
N ASN A 367 -0.67 14.31 20.89
CA ASN A 367 0.16 13.15 20.65
C ASN A 367 0.28 12.80 19.16
N VAL A 368 -0.09 13.72 18.27
CA VAL A 368 0.18 13.65 16.83
C VAL A 368 1.23 14.70 16.47
N THR A 369 2.27 14.27 15.76
CA THR A 369 3.29 15.14 15.17
C THR A 369 3.19 15.03 13.66
N LEU A 370 2.95 16.16 12.98
CA LEU A 370 3.00 16.24 11.53
C LEU A 370 4.44 16.55 11.12
N ILE A 371 4.99 15.74 10.23
CA ILE A 371 6.33 15.91 9.68
C ILE A 371 6.17 16.43 8.26
N ASN A 372 6.66 17.64 8.00
CA ASN A 372 6.74 18.26 6.69
C ASN A 372 8.14 18.89 6.48
N PHE A 373 8.46 19.20 5.23
CA PHE A 373 9.64 19.96 4.86
C PHE A 373 9.19 21.15 4.03
N ASP A 374 9.23 22.35 4.59
CA ASP A 374 8.66 23.55 3.99
C ASP A 374 9.18 23.76 2.55
N GLY A 375 8.27 23.77 1.57
CA GLY A 375 8.59 23.96 0.16
C GLY A 375 9.24 22.77 -0.56
N GLU A 376 9.46 21.64 0.11
CA GLU A 376 10.07 20.45 -0.48
C GLU A 376 9.17 19.21 -0.34
N LYS A 377 9.16 18.34 -1.36
CA LYS A 377 8.41 17.09 -1.31
C LYS A 377 9.11 16.08 -0.39
N LEU A 378 8.33 15.35 0.40
CA LEU A 378 8.80 14.20 1.19
C LEU A 378 8.56 12.91 0.42
N ASP A 379 9.37 12.67 -0.61
CA ASP A 379 9.42 11.38 -1.31
C ASP A 379 10.07 10.28 -0.45
N PHE A 380 10.10 9.06 -0.97
CA PHE A 380 10.61 7.91 -0.22
C PHE A 380 12.12 8.01 0.05
N THR A 381 12.89 8.55 -0.91
CA THR A 381 14.33 8.80 -0.76
C THR A 381 14.59 9.77 0.39
N LYS A 382 13.82 10.86 0.47
CA LYS A 382 13.96 11.84 1.54
C LYS A 382 13.46 11.31 2.89
N PHE A 383 12.39 10.53 2.90
CA PHE A 383 11.93 9.84 4.11
C PHE A 383 13.04 8.94 4.69
N ASN A 384 13.66 8.13 3.83
CA ASN A 384 14.77 7.25 4.18
C ASN A 384 16.07 7.99 4.54
N LYS A 385 16.22 9.28 4.24
CA LYS A 385 17.43 10.06 4.58
C LYS A 385 17.23 10.92 5.83
N ALA A 386 16.05 11.53 5.97
CA ALA A 386 15.83 12.60 6.93
C ALA A 386 14.81 12.28 8.04
N VAL A 387 13.99 11.23 7.87
CA VAL A 387 12.90 10.92 8.80
C VAL A 387 13.10 9.59 9.50
N PHE A 388 13.37 8.53 8.74
CA PHE A 388 13.53 7.18 9.26
C PHE A 388 14.69 6.45 8.57
N ASN A 389 15.83 6.41 9.25
CA ASN A 389 17.02 5.65 8.83
C ASN A 389 17.73 5.13 10.07
N ALA A 390 18.18 3.87 10.06
CA ALA A 390 18.94 3.32 11.18
C ALA A 390 20.30 4.00 11.40
N ASP A 391 20.89 4.62 10.37
CA ASP A 391 22.10 5.41 10.52
C ASP A 391 21.86 6.69 11.36
N LEU A 392 20.62 7.19 11.45
CA LEU A 392 20.28 8.29 12.37
C LEU A 392 20.35 7.86 13.84
N LEU A 393 20.41 6.56 14.14
CA LEU A 393 20.68 6.06 15.49
C LEU A 393 22.18 6.08 15.84
N ARG A 394 23.06 6.29 14.85
CA ARG A 394 24.52 6.16 15.04
C ARG A 394 25.20 7.43 15.55
N ASP A 395 24.48 8.54 15.71
CA ASP A 395 25.02 9.78 16.27
C ASP A 395 24.90 9.81 17.81
N ASP A 396 25.97 9.35 18.47
CA ASP A 396 26.67 9.96 19.62
C ASP A 396 27.67 8.94 20.21
N TYR A 397 28.84 8.81 19.57
CA TYR A 397 30.07 8.26 20.18
C TYR A 397 31.28 9.11 19.86
#